data_AF-A0A7L4TIP0-F1
#
_entry.id   AF-A0A7L4TIP0-F1
#
_cell.length_a   1.000
_cell.length_b   1.000
_cell.length_c   1.000
_cell.angle_alpha   90.00
_cell.angle_beta   90.00
_cell.angle_gamma   90.00
#
_symmetry.space_group_name_H-M   'P 1'
#
loop_
_entity.id
_entity.type
_entity.pdbx_description
1 polymer ?
#
loop_
_entity_poly.entity_id
_entity_poly.type
_entity_poly.pdbx_seq_one_letter_code
_entity_poly.pdbx_strand_id
1 'polypeptide(L)' 'MIILHADSNHPTLIQQLADAGHTNIEAYNQSEQEILENQHLYDGIVIRSRFKIGKDFLDAAPNL' A
#
# COMPACT_ATOMS: atom_id res chain seq x y z
N MET A 1 -11.60 -4.02 2.75
CA MET A 1 -10.66 -2.97 2.32
C MET A 1 -9.33 -3.63 2.01
N ILE A 2 -8.76 -3.31 0.85
CA ILE A 2 -7.50 -3.87 0.38
C ILE A 2 -6.36 -2.93 0.77
N ILE A 3 -5.38 -3.45 1.50
CA ILE A 3 -4.24 -2.70 2.01
C ILE A 3 -2.99 -3.14 1.26
N LEU A 4 -2.35 -2.21 0.58
CA LEU A 4 -1.12 -2.44 -0.16
C LEU A 4 0.10 -2.20 0.74
N HIS A 5 1.01 -3.16 0.82
CA HIS A 5 2.27 -3.06 1.54
C HIS A 5 3.42 -2.89 0.55
N ALA A 6 3.77 -1.63 0.25
CA ALA A 6 4.88 -1.31 -0.65
C ALA A 6 6.26 -1.61 -0.03
N ASP A 7 6.29 -1.90 1.27
CA ASP A 7 7.51 -2.15 2.03
C ASP A 7 7.31 -3.39 2.91
N SER A 8 8.37 -4.20 3.06
CA SER A 8 8.38 -5.33 3.99
C SER A 8 8.07 -4.84 5.39
N ASN A 9 6.84 -5.11 5.83
CA ASN A 9 6.33 -4.72 7.14
C ASN A 9 6.50 -5.87 8.13
N HIS A 10 6.44 -5.56 9.42
CA HIS A 10 6.49 -6.60 10.44
C HIS A 10 5.26 -7.52 10.29
N PRO A 11 5.41 -8.86 10.34
CA PRO A 11 4.30 -9.80 10.15
C PRO A 11 3.14 -9.58 11.12
N THR A 12 3.41 -9.06 12.32
CA THR A 12 2.39 -8.68 13.31
C THR A 12 1.44 -7.59 12.80
N LEU A 13 1.91 -6.67 11.95
CA LEU A 13 1.07 -5.61 11.39
C LEU A 13 0.14 -6.17 10.31
N ILE A 14 0.67 -7.03 9.44
CA ILE A 14 -0.10 -7.77 8.44
C ILE A 14 -1.17 -8.62 9.14
N GLN A 15 -0.79 -9.41 10.15
CA GLN A 15 -1.75 -10.23 10.88
C GLN A 15 -2.86 -9.41 11.55
N GLN A 16 -2.56 -8.26 12.15
CA GLN A 16 -3.60 -7.42 12.76
C GLN A 16 -4.57 -6.83 11.73
N LEU A 17 -4.07 -6.44 10.55
CA LEU A 17 -4.92 -5.95 9.48
C LEU A 17 -5.78 -7.08 8.91
N ALA A 18 -5.21 -8.26 8.71
CA ALA A 18 -5.95 -9.45 8.30
C ALA A 18 -7.03 -9.85 9.33
N ASP A 19 -6.70 -9.79 10.62
CA ASP A 19 -7.62 -10.09 11.73
C ASP A 19 -8.77 -9.08 11.82
N ALA A 20 -8.50 -7.81 11.50
CA ALA A 20 -9.51 -6.77 11.33
C ALA A 20 -10.39 -6.95 10.06
N GLY A 21 -10.12 -7.96 9.22
CA GLY A 21 -10.89 -8.26 8.02
C GLY A 21 -10.40 -7.52 6.76
N HIS A 22 -9.16 -7.04 6.76
CA HIS A 22 -8.54 -6.40 5.60
C HIS A 22 -7.76 -7.41 4.75
N THR A 23 -7.67 -7.15 3.44
CA THR A 23 -6.89 -7.97 2.51
C THR A 23 -5.53 -7.34 2.28
N ASN A 24 -4.45 -8.01 2.68
CA ASN A 24 -3.10 -7.46 2.56
C ASN A 24 -2.42 -7.92 1.27
N ILE A 25 -1.97 -6.94 0.46
CA ILE A 25 -1.25 -7.18 -0.79
C ILE A 25 0.19 -6.74 -0.60
N GLU A 26 1.14 -7.63 -0.81
CA GLU A 26 2.57 -7.34 -0.65
C GLU A 26 3.19 -6.89 -1.98
N ALA A 27 3.62 -5.63 -2.05
CA ALA A 27 4.09 -4.95 -3.26
C ALA A 27 5.58 -4.60 -3.19
N TYR A 28 6.40 -5.49 -2.62
CA TYR A 28 7.82 -5.23 -2.34
C TYR A 28 8.69 -5.00 -3.58
N ASN A 29 8.22 -5.46 -4.73
CA ASN A 29 8.91 -5.36 -6.01
C ASN A 29 8.21 -4.44 -7.01
N GLN A 30 7.07 -3.84 -6.62
CA GLN A 30 6.32 -2.98 -7.53
C GLN A 30 6.93 -1.58 -7.54
N SER A 31 6.95 -0.97 -8.73
CA SER A 31 7.37 0.42 -8.88
C SER A 31 6.26 1.38 -8.49
N GLU A 32 6.60 2.63 -8.19
CA GLU A 32 5.62 3.68 -7.87
C GLU A 32 4.54 3.80 -8.96
N GLN A 33 4.93 3.72 -10.23
CA GLN A 33 3.99 3.76 -11.36
C GLN A 33 2.99 2.60 -11.35
N GLU A 34 3.44 1.37 -11.09
CA GLU A 34 2.53 0.21 -11.02
C GLU A 34 1.55 0.34 -9.85
N ILE A 35 1.99 0.94 -8.75
CA ILE A 35 1.14 1.19 -7.59
C ILE A 35 0.11 2.27 -7.91
N LEU A 36 0.49 3.35 -8.59
CA LEU A 36 -0.44 4.37 -9.09
C LEU A 36 -1.49 3.77 -10.06
N GLU A 37 -1.05 2.95 -11.02
CA GLU A 37 -1.98 2.34 -11.99
C GLU A 37 -3.00 1.44 -11.28
N ASN A 38 -2.55 0.70 -10.26
CA ASN A 38 -3.39 -0.19 -9.47
C ASN A 38 -4.02 0.47 -8.23
N GLN A 39 -3.81 1.77 -7.99
CA GLN A 39 -4.25 2.46 -6.77
C GLN A 39 -5.76 2.33 -6.53
N HIS A 40 -6.53 2.23 -7.61
CA HIS A 40 -7.99 2.12 -7.58
C HIS A 40 -8.47 0.78 -7.02
N LEU A 41 -7.59 -0.21 -6.96
CA LEU A 41 -7.86 -1.53 -6.37
C LEU A 41 -7.59 -1.55 -4.86
N TYR A 42 -6.90 -0.54 -4.34
CA TYR A 42 -6.46 -0.49 -2.96
C TYR A 42 -7.21 0.63 -2.22
N ASP A 43 -7.65 0.33 -1.01
CA ASP A 43 -8.29 1.30 -0.12
C ASP A 43 -7.28 1.98 0.82
N GLY A 44 -6.05 1.47 0.88
CA GLY A 44 -4.99 2.05 1.69
C GLY A 44 -3.63 1.48 1.35
N ILE A 45 -2.59 2.24 1.67
CA ILE A 45 -1.20 1.85 1.46
C ILE A 45 -0.38 1.99 2.73
N VAL A 46 0.46 1.00 2.99
CA VAL A 46 1.45 0.98 4.07
C VAL A 46 2.82 1.08 3.42
N ILE A 47 3.38 2.28 3.50
CA ILE A 47 4.74 2.58 3.09
C ILE A 47 5.69 2.69 4.29
N ARG A 48 6.97 2.46 4.06
CA ARG A 48 8.04 2.77 5.02
C ARG A 48 9.13 3.61 4.35
N SER A 49 10.19 3.92 5.09
CA SER A 49 11.30 4.81 4.72
C SER A 49 11.87 4.63 3.29
N ARG A 50 11.74 3.44 2.69
CA ARG A 50 12.23 3.16 1.33
C ARG A 50 11.36 3.79 0.24
N PHE A 51 10.13 4.16 0.57
CA PHE A 51 9.14 4.65 -0.36
C PHE A 51 8.84 6.13 -0.06
N LYS A 52 9.25 7.01 -0.97
CA LYS A 52 8.93 8.44 -0.86
C LYS A 52 7.60 8.69 -1.55
N ILE A 53 6.53 8.90 -0.78
CA ILE A 53 5.30 9.45 -1.34
C ILE A 53 5.56 10.90 -1.72
N GLY A 54 5.61 11.16 -3.02
CA GLY A 54 5.65 12.49 -3.60
C GLY A 54 4.25 13.14 -3.59
N LYS A 55 4.22 14.44 -3.89
CA LYS A 55 2.95 15.16 -4.05
C LYS A 55 2.14 14.62 -5.23
N ASP A 56 2.83 14.24 -6.30
CA ASP A 56 2.26 13.59 -7.48
C ASP A 56 1.58 12.26 -7.15
N PHE A 57 2.10 11.52 -6.17
CA PHE A 57 1.49 10.26 -5.73
C PHE A 57 0.17 10.50 -4.99
N LEU A 58 0.13 11.49 -4.08
CA LEU A 58 -1.09 11.88 -3.37
C LEU A 58 -2.15 12.47 -4.31
N ASP A 59 -1.72 13.25 -5.31
CA ASP A 59 -2.63 13.83 -6.31
C ASP A 59 -3.21 12.76 -7.23
N ALA A 60 -2.37 11.78 -7.59
CA ALA A 60 -2.82 10.68 -8.43
C ALA A 60 -3.71 9.70 -7.69
N ALA A 61 -3.56 9.50 -6.37
CA ALA A 61 -4.26 8.50 -5.57
C ALA A 61 -5.38 9.07 -4.66
N PRO A 62 -6.52 9.53 -5.21
CA PRO A 62 -7.56 10.20 -4.44
C PRO A 62 -8.34 9.29 -3.47
N ASN A 63 -8.22 7.97 -3.62
CA ASN A 63 -8.91 6.95 -2.81
C ASN A 63 -8.01 6.31 -1.74
N LEU A 64 -6.75 6.73 -1.67
CA LEU A 64 -5.69 6.13 -0.87
C LEU A 64 -5.25 7.07 0.27
#